data_AF-A0A3M9N1A1-F1
#
_entry.id   AF-A0A3M9N1A1-F1
#
_cell.length_a   1.000
_cell.length_b   1.000
_cell.length_c   1.000
_cell.angle_alpha   90.00
_cell.angle_beta   90.00
_cell.angle_gamma   90.00
#
_symmetry.space_group_name_H-M   'P 1'
#
loop_
_entity.id
_entity.type
_entity.pdbx_description
1 polymer ?
#
loop_
_entity_poly.entity_id
_entity_poly.type
_entity_poly.pdbx_seq_one_letter_code
_entity_poly.pdbx_strand_id
1 'polypeptide(L)'
;MFHLRKQTMKKYMLMFIAAGALAFTACSEDKGTSTETNENDSDTPDNASGETTDSSTVYNYEKESRERANRMSSQMSQDLKLDAAAQARIRTVMYNRARMMNELETRYSSTNQSAGMAMDSSSMSDDLTVEDDNMMDSGAAVQSSMEVTGYPEDYPTQYYSEMESINTNVDMEVKGFLTPEQFKMYEANRQKYYSGEAKYKAQDGSKLKVDGDEAKLKAGDTKVKRDGDESKFKTEDIKVKKEPGESKIKTDDAKLKREKNEVKYKSGDTKIKLEN
;
A
#
# COMPACT_ATOMS: atom_id res chain seq x y z
N MET A 1 24.13 37.06 14.15
CA MET A 1 24.83 36.30 13.09
C MET A 1 25.13 34.90 13.63
N PHE A 2 24.70 33.87 12.90
CA PHE A 2 25.01 32.44 13.06
C PHE A 2 24.59 31.72 14.35
N HIS A 3 23.49 30.98 14.29
CA HIS A 3 23.42 29.59 14.76
C HIS A 3 22.19 28.91 14.11
N LEU A 4 22.43 28.19 13.01
CA LEU A 4 21.42 27.37 12.34
C LEU A 4 22.06 26.03 11.94
N ARG A 5 21.24 24.98 12.05
CA ARG A 5 21.40 23.61 11.49
C ARG A 5 22.26 22.61 12.27
N LYS A 6 21.59 21.81 13.12
CA LYS A 6 22.04 20.45 13.41
C LYS A 6 20.89 19.55 13.92
N GLN A 7 19.90 19.21 13.08
CA GLN A 7 18.92 18.17 13.47
C GLN A 7 18.10 17.56 12.31
N THR A 8 18.74 16.97 11.28
CA THR A 8 18.01 16.23 10.22
C THR A 8 18.75 14.99 9.71
N MET A 9 19.26 14.14 10.60
CA MET A 9 19.81 12.81 10.22
C MET A 9 19.52 11.72 11.26
N LYS A 10 18.29 11.63 11.77
CA LYS A 10 17.89 10.52 12.67
C LYS A 10 16.56 9.85 12.32
N LYS A 11 15.91 10.25 11.21
CA LYS A 11 14.57 9.77 10.83
C LYS A 11 14.58 8.62 9.81
N TYR A 12 15.71 8.35 9.16
CA TYR A 12 15.78 7.39 8.04
C TYR A 12 16.40 6.03 8.39
N MET A 13 16.78 5.78 9.64
CA MET A 13 17.48 4.52 10.01
C MET A 13 16.60 3.44 10.67
N LEU A 14 15.27 3.60 10.70
CA LEU A 14 14.39 2.67 11.45
C LEU A 14 13.21 2.15 10.61
N MET A 15 13.45 1.89 9.32
CA MET A 15 12.44 1.40 8.36
C MET A 15 12.94 0.22 7.51
N PHE A 16 13.72 -0.72 8.06
CA PHE A 16 14.25 -1.87 7.30
C PHE A 16 14.12 -3.26 7.95
N ILE A 17 13.19 -3.48 8.89
CA ILE A 17 13.01 -4.81 9.52
C ILE A 17 11.55 -5.24 9.47
N ALA A 18 11.09 -5.67 8.29
CA ALA A 18 9.84 -6.44 8.14
C ALA A 18 9.77 -7.16 6.77
N ALA A 19 10.81 -7.90 6.39
CA ALA A 19 10.75 -8.83 5.27
C ALA A 19 11.46 -10.12 5.66
N GLY A 20 10.69 -11.11 6.09
CA GLY A 20 11.22 -12.43 6.44
C GLY A 20 10.14 -13.35 6.96
N ALA A 21 9.90 -14.43 6.21
CA ALA A 21 9.06 -15.60 6.52
C ALA A 21 7.58 -15.55 6.10
N LEU A 22 7.32 -15.75 4.80
CA LEU A 22 6.17 -16.55 4.34
C LEU A 22 6.57 -17.29 3.05
N ALA A 23 7.13 -18.50 3.21
CA ALA A 23 7.29 -19.47 2.14
C ALA A 23 6.67 -20.81 2.56
N PHE A 24 5.95 -21.42 1.61
CA PHE A 24 5.38 -22.79 1.57
C PHE A 24 4.14 -23.10 2.43
N THR A 25 3.01 -23.34 1.77
CA THR A 25 2.50 -24.71 1.50
C THR A 25 1.30 -24.64 0.55
N ALA A 26 1.40 -25.38 -0.55
CA ALA A 26 0.36 -25.62 -1.53
C ALA A 26 -0.48 -26.85 -1.17
N CYS A 27 -1.58 -27.03 -1.89
CA CYS A 27 -2.45 -28.21 -2.03
C CYS A 27 -3.67 -28.28 -1.10
N SER A 28 -4.86 -28.04 -1.69
CA SER A 28 -6.02 -28.90 -1.47
C SER A 28 -6.88 -28.93 -2.72
N GLU A 29 -7.08 -30.16 -3.20
CA GLU A 29 -7.79 -30.59 -4.40
C GLU A 29 -9.22 -30.06 -4.56
N ASP A 30 -9.51 -29.86 -5.84
CA ASP A 30 -10.81 -29.80 -6.49
C ASP A 30 -11.67 -31.06 -6.22
N LYS A 31 -12.98 -30.84 -6.04
CA LYS A 31 -14.00 -31.89 -6.11
C LYS A 31 -15.39 -31.30 -6.40
N GLY A 32 -15.71 -31.23 -7.69
CA GLY A 32 -16.97 -31.77 -8.22
C GLY A 32 -18.15 -30.81 -8.40
N THR A 33 -18.44 -30.49 -9.67
CA THR A 33 -19.69 -30.72 -10.46
C THR A 33 -21.01 -30.93 -9.68
N SER A 34 -22.20 -30.43 -10.01
CA SER A 34 -22.87 -29.88 -11.22
C SER A 34 -24.11 -29.09 -10.69
N THR A 35 -24.79 -28.18 -11.38
CA THR A 35 -25.69 -28.43 -12.53
C THR A 35 -26.17 -27.08 -13.07
N GLU A 36 -26.12 -26.93 -14.40
CA GLU A 36 -26.72 -25.84 -15.14
C GLU A 36 -28.26 -25.94 -15.13
N THR A 37 -28.94 -24.79 -15.07
CA THR A 37 -30.05 -24.53 -16.00
C THR A 37 -29.98 -23.08 -16.43
N ASN A 38 -29.91 -22.93 -17.74
CA ASN A 38 -29.70 -21.73 -18.50
C ASN A 38 -31.07 -21.31 -19.03
N GLU A 39 -31.58 -20.12 -18.69
CA GLU A 39 -32.54 -19.42 -19.52
C GLU A 39 -32.08 -17.97 -19.69
N ASN A 40 -32.10 -17.59 -20.96
CA ASN A 40 -31.36 -16.57 -21.65
C ASN A 40 -32.31 -15.40 -21.90
N ASP A 41 -31.94 -14.17 -21.54
CA ASP A 41 -32.53 -13.00 -22.22
C ASP A 41 -31.62 -11.75 -22.18
N SER A 42 -31.36 -11.24 -23.38
CA SER A 42 -31.01 -9.85 -23.73
C SER A 42 -29.57 -9.31 -23.49
N ASP A 43 -28.69 -9.62 -24.45
CA ASP A 43 -27.94 -8.66 -25.30
C ASP A 43 -26.97 -7.65 -24.68
N THR A 44 -25.74 -8.08 -24.39
CA THR A 44 -24.50 -7.78 -25.18
C THR A 44 -23.31 -8.39 -24.44
N PRO A 45 -22.58 -9.38 -25.03
CA PRO A 45 -21.48 -10.06 -24.36
C PRO A 45 -20.14 -9.39 -24.67
N ASP A 46 -19.52 -8.78 -23.67
CA ASP A 46 -18.08 -8.42 -23.71
C ASP A 46 -17.27 -9.35 -22.78
N ASN A 47 -17.65 -10.63 -22.78
CA ASN A 47 -16.97 -11.68 -22.05
C ASN A 47 -16.06 -12.47 -22.99
N ALA A 48 -15.04 -11.79 -23.53
CA ALA A 48 -13.84 -12.44 -24.05
C ALA A 48 -12.89 -12.73 -22.88
N SER A 49 -13.33 -13.55 -21.92
CA SER A 49 -12.47 -14.14 -20.90
C SER A 49 -12.29 -15.60 -21.26
N GLY A 50 -11.31 -15.86 -22.14
CA GLY A 50 -10.79 -17.21 -22.33
C GLY A 50 -10.27 -17.71 -20.99
N GLU A 51 -10.95 -18.69 -20.42
CA GLU A 51 -10.57 -19.37 -19.19
C GLU A 51 -9.41 -20.32 -19.50
N THR A 52 -8.22 -19.76 -19.71
CA THR A 52 -6.99 -20.54 -19.72
C THR A 52 -6.67 -20.90 -18.28
N THR A 53 -6.99 -22.15 -17.91
CA THR A 53 -6.47 -22.80 -16.71
C THR A 53 -4.98 -23.03 -16.91
N ASP A 54 -4.20 -21.95 -16.79
CA ASP A 54 -2.75 -22.02 -16.82
C ASP A 54 -2.26 -21.84 -15.39
N SER A 55 -1.73 -22.92 -14.83
CA SER A 55 -1.16 -23.02 -13.49
C SER A 55 0.20 -22.30 -13.41
N SER A 56 0.23 -21.05 -13.87
CA SER A 56 1.31 -20.12 -13.65
C SER A 56 0.93 -19.23 -12.46
N THR A 57 1.85 -19.01 -11.53
CA THR A 57 1.69 -18.10 -10.39
C THR A 57 1.68 -16.63 -10.81
N VAL A 58 1.10 -16.31 -11.98
CA VAL A 58 1.01 -14.96 -12.53
C VAL A 58 -0.10 -14.22 -11.80
N TYR A 59 0.28 -13.12 -11.16
CA TYR A 59 -0.65 -12.26 -10.45
C TYR A 59 -1.71 -11.72 -11.41
N ASN A 60 -2.99 -12.00 -11.14
CA ASN A 60 -4.10 -11.62 -12.02
C ASN A 60 -4.53 -10.16 -11.77
N TYR A 61 -3.80 -9.22 -12.37
CA TYR A 61 -4.04 -7.78 -12.27
C TYR A 61 -5.45 -7.36 -12.72
N GLU A 62 -6.03 -8.08 -13.69
CA GLU A 62 -7.36 -7.80 -14.22
C GLU A 62 -8.45 -8.09 -13.17
N LYS A 63 -8.36 -9.26 -12.51
CA LYS A 63 -9.26 -9.61 -11.41
C LYS A 63 -9.18 -8.59 -10.28
N GLU A 64 -7.98 -8.19 -9.87
CA GLU A 64 -7.82 -7.19 -8.81
C GLU A 64 -8.41 -5.83 -9.20
N SER A 65 -8.20 -5.38 -10.45
CA SER A 65 -8.76 -4.13 -10.97
C SER A 65 -10.29 -4.12 -10.88
N ARG A 66 -10.93 -5.23 -11.28
CA ARG A 66 -12.40 -5.40 -11.19
C ARG A 66 -12.89 -5.37 -9.76
N GLU A 67 -12.24 -6.11 -8.85
CA GLU A 67 -12.62 -6.15 -7.44
C GLU A 67 -12.46 -4.77 -6.76
N ARG A 68 -11.38 -4.05 -7.07
CA ARG A 68 -11.14 -2.68 -6.57
C ARG A 68 -12.21 -1.72 -7.08
N ALA A 69 -12.51 -1.75 -8.38
CA ALA A 69 -13.54 -0.92 -8.99
C ALA A 69 -14.94 -1.21 -8.44
N ASN A 70 -15.29 -2.48 -8.23
CA ASN A 70 -16.58 -2.87 -7.65
C ASN A 70 -16.74 -2.34 -6.22
N ARG A 71 -15.71 -2.44 -5.38
CA ARG A 71 -15.75 -1.90 -4.01
C ARG A 71 -15.94 -0.38 -4.00
N MET A 72 -15.14 0.34 -4.79
CA MET A 72 -15.22 1.82 -4.87
C MET A 72 -16.58 2.26 -5.42
N SER A 73 -17.03 1.68 -6.53
CA SER A 73 -18.32 2.04 -7.15
C SER A 73 -19.51 1.74 -6.25
N SER A 74 -19.52 0.61 -5.52
CA SER A 74 -20.56 0.31 -4.54
C SER A 74 -20.61 1.33 -3.41
N GLN A 75 -19.46 1.75 -2.89
CA GLN A 75 -19.37 2.75 -1.84
C GLN A 75 -19.86 4.12 -2.32
N MET A 76 -19.40 4.56 -3.50
CA MET A 76 -19.85 5.82 -4.11
C MET A 76 -21.35 5.80 -4.40
N SER A 77 -21.89 4.67 -4.87
CA SER A 77 -23.32 4.51 -5.12
C SER A 77 -24.15 4.70 -3.86
N GLN A 78 -23.69 4.19 -2.72
CA GLN A 78 -24.36 4.33 -1.42
C GLN A 78 -24.28 5.77 -0.90
N ASP A 79 -23.07 6.34 -0.88
CA ASP A 79 -22.84 7.68 -0.35
C ASP A 79 -23.57 8.75 -1.17
N LEU A 80 -23.58 8.63 -2.51
CA LEU A 80 -24.17 9.61 -3.43
C LEU A 80 -25.62 9.30 -3.83
N LYS A 81 -26.18 8.18 -3.35
CA LYS A 81 -27.53 7.68 -3.71
C LYS A 81 -27.73 7.64 -5.23
N LEU A 82 -26.79 7.03 -5.95
CA LEU A 82 -26.84 6.92 -7.40
C LEU A 82 -27.98 5.99 -7.84
N ASP A 83 -28.62 6.31 -8.97
CA ASP A 83 -29.49 5.37 -9.65
C ASP A 83 -28.68 4.26 -10.35
N ALA A 84 -29.38 3.24 -10.87
CA ALA A 84 -28.73 2.09 -11.51
C ALA A 84 -27.87 2.48 -12.73
N ALA A 85 -28.28 3.49 -13.49
CA ALA A 85 -27.55 3.93 -14.69
C ALA A 85 -26.27 4.68 -14.31
N ALA A 86 -26.34 5.61 -13.35
CA ALA A 86 -25.18 6.31 -12.80
C ALA A 86 -24.24 5.33 -12.07
N GLN A 87 -24.77 4.32 -11.38
CA GLN A 87 -23.98 3.26 -10.76
C GLN A 87 -23.20 2.44 -11.79
N ALA A 88 -23.81 2.10 -12.93
CA ALA A 88 -23.13 1.40 -14.01
C ALA A 88 -21.99 2.25 -14.58
N ARG A 89 -22.25 3.55 -14.84
CA ARG A 89 -21.22 4.48 -15.33
C ARG A 89 -20.06 4.63 -14.36
N ILE A 90 -20.34 4.85 -13.06
CA ILE A 90 -19.26 5.01 -12.08
C ILE A 90 -18.41 3.74 -11.94
N ARG A 91 -19.01 2.55 -12.09
CA ARG A 91 -18.26 1.29 -12.11
C ARG A 91 -17.26 1.25 -13.26
N THR A 92 -17.67 1.66 -14.47
CA THR A 92 -16.79 1.74 -15.64
C THR A 92 -15.65 2.73 -15.42
N VAL A 93 -15.95 3.95 -14.94
CA VAL A 93 -14.91 4.96 -14.64
C VAL A 93 -13.90 4.44 -13.62
N MET A 94 -14.38 3.82 -12.54
CA MET A 94 -13.51 3.28 -11.48
C MET A 94 -12.67 2.08 -11.93
N TYR A 95 -13.19 1.27 -12.86
CA TYR A 95 -12.43 0.19 -13.50
C TYR A 95 -11.31 0.74 -14.38
N ASN A 96 -11.61 1.72 -15.24
CA ASN A 96 -10.60 2.37 -16.07
C ASN A 96 -9.52 3.03 -15.21
N ARG A 97 -9.91 3.70 -14.11
CA ARG A 97 -8.98 4.24 -13.12
C ARG A 97 -8.07 3.17 -12.53
N ALA A 98 -8.64 2.06 -12.07
CA ALA A 98 -7.86 0.96 -11.47
C ALA A 98 -6.85 0.39 -12.47
N ARG A 99 -7.24 0.23 -13.73
CA ARG A 99 -6.35 -0.23 -14.80
C ARG A 99 -5.20 0.75 -15.04
N MET A 100 -5.49 2.04 -15.21
CA MET A 100 -4.46 3.08 -15.40
C MET A 100 -3.50 3.18 -14.21
N MET A 101 -4.02 3.03 -12.97
CA MET A 101 -3.18 3.00 -11.77
C MET A 101 -2.24 1.80 -11.74
N ASN A 102 -2.71 0.61 -12.14
CA ASN A 102 -1.86 -0.58 -12.22
C ASN A 102 -0.80 -0.46 -13.33
N GLU A 103 -1.15 0.11 -14.48
CA GLU A 103 -0.20 0.41 -15.56
C GLU A 103 0.87 1.42 -15.09
N LEU A 104 0.46 2.45 -14.36
CA LEU A 104 1.36 3.44 -13.77
C LEU A 104 2.30 2.77 -12.74
N GLU A 105 1.76 2.01 -11.80
CA GLU A 105 2.54 1.30 -10.78
C GLU A 105 3.53 0.31 -11.41
N THR A 106 3.11 -0.42 -12.45
CA THR A 106 3.98 -1.35 -13.18
C THR A 106 5.14 -0.62 -13.86
N ARG A 107 4.89 0.52 -14.53
CA ARG A 107 5.93 1.33 -15.18
C ARG A 107 6.97 1.87 -14.19
N TYR A 108 6.53 2.24 -12.99
CA TYR A 108 7.39 2.89 -12.00
C TYR A 108 7.87 1.96 -10.87
N SER A 109 7.45 0.71 -10.82
CA SER A 109 7.99 -0.28 -9.89
C SER A 109 9.47 -0.56 -10.18
N SER A 110 10.30 -0.60 -9.14
CA SER A 110 11.76 -0.72 -9.22
C SER A 110 12.24 -1.99 -9.96
N THR A 111 11.39 -3.02 -10.06
CA THR A 111 11.63 -4.23 -10.85
C THR A 111 11.78 -3.93 -12.35
N ASN A 112 11.14 -2.87 -12.87
CA ASN A 112 11.31 -2.45 -14.27
C ASN A 112 12.44 -1.43 -14.48
N GLN A 113 12.81 -0.64 -13.46
CA GLN A 113 13.96 0.26 -13.56
C GLN A 113 15.31 -0.48 -13.56
N SER A 114 15.40 -1.61 -12.85
CA SER A 114 16.62 -2.44 -12.82
C SER A 114 16.84 -3.27 -14.11
N ALA A 115 15.77 -3.60 -14.84
CA ALA A 115 15.89 -4.26 -16.15
C ALA A 115 16.39 -3.32 -17.26
N GLY A 116 16.15 -2.01 -17.15
CA GLY A 116 16.60 -0.99 -18.11
C GLY A 116 18.00 -0.44 -17.87
N MET A 117 18.54 -0.54 -16.65
CA MET A 117 19.91 -0.11 -16.32
C MET A 117 20.99 -1.18 -16.61
N ALA A 118 20.59 -2.38 -17.08
CA ALA A 118 21.52 -3.41 -17.51
C ALA A 118 21.98 -3.29 -18.98
N MET A 119 21.40 -2.36 -19.78
CA MET A 119 21.69 -2.23 -21.22
C MET A 119 22.63 -1.06 -21.60
N ASP A 120 23.25 -0.35 -20.65
CA ASP A 120 24.30 0.64 -20.97
C ASP A 120 25.52 0.51 -20.05
N SER A 121 26.04 -0.73 -19.92
CA SER A 121 27.41 -0.97 -19.46
C SER A 121 28.36 -1.34 -20.61
N SER A 122 27.88 -1.33 -21.85
CA SER A 122 28.67 -1.61 -23.05
C SER A 122 29.51 -0.42 -23.55
N SER A 123 29.60 0.68 -22.80
CA SER A 123 30.46 1.84 -23.12
C SER A 123 31.69 1.98 -22.19
N MET A 124 32.07 0.94 -21.44
CA MET A 124 33.34 0.91 -20.68
C MET A 124 34.23 -0.29 -21.04
N SER A 125 34.30 -0.63 -22.31
CA SER A 125 35.30 -1.57 -22.82
C SER A 125 35.88 -1.07 -24.15
N ASP A 126 36.68 -0.02 -24.10
CA ASP A 126 37.81 0.10 -25.01
C ASP A 126 38.80 1.11 -24.41
N ASP A 127 40.07 0.73 -24.43
CA ASP A 127 41.22 1.51 -23.97
C ASP A 127 41.64 1.39 -22.50
N LEU A 128 41.96 0.16 -22.08
CA LEU A 128 43.05 -0.08 -21.14
C LEU A 128 43.94 -1.19 -21.69
N THR A 129 44.74 -0.82 -22.70
CA THR A 129 45.90 -1.59 -23.14
C THR A 129 47.02 -1.38 -22.11
N VAL A 130 47.06 -2.25 -21.10
CA VAL A 130 48.25 -2.44 -20.26
C VAL A 130 48.73 -3.86 -20.52
N GLU A 131 49.63 -3.96 -21.48
CA GLU A 131 50.59 -5.06 -21.55
C GLU A 131 51.51 -4.92 -20.32
N ASP A 132 51.34 -5.79 -19.31
CA ASP A 132 52.49 -6.20 -18.52
C ASP A 132 52.26 -7.58 -17.91
N ASP A 133 53.20 -8.47 -18.21
CA ASP A 133 53.29 -9.85 -17.79
C ASP A 133 53.42 -9.93 -16.26
N ASN A 134 52.42 -10.52 -15.59
CA ASN A 134 52.68 -11.22 -14.33
C ASN A 134 51.59 -12.26 -14.03
N MET A 135 51.93 -13.51 -14.33
CA MET A 135 51.29 -14.69 -13.75
C MET A 135 51.71 -14.82 -12.28
N MET A 136 50.75 -14.78 -11.35
CA MET A 136 50.70 -15.60 -10.12
C MET A 136 49.36 -15.34 -9.42
N ASP A 137 48.51 -16.35 -9.34
CA ASP A 137 48.27 -17.10 -8.10
C ASP A 137 47.53 -16.28 -7.03
N SER A 138 46.20 -16.37 -7.05
CA SER A 138 45.45 -16.71 -5.84
C SER A 138 43.96 -16.84 -6.17
N GLY A 139 43.39 -17.98 -5.79
CA GLY A 139 41.95 -18.17 -5.74
C GLY A 139 41.34 -17.26 -4.69
N ALA A 140 40.90 -16.07 -5.12
CA ALA A 140 40.00 -15.23 -4.36
C ALA A 140 38.65 -15.27 -5.08
N ALA A 141 37.69 -15.95 -4.46
CA ALA A 141 36.29 -15.89 -4.84
C ALA A 141 35.90 -14.42 -4.99
N VAL A 142 35.55 -14.00 -6.20
CA VAL A 142 34.88 -12.73 -6.48
C VAL A 142 33.48 -12.88 -5.89
N GLN A 143 33.39 -12.69 -4.58
CA GLN A 143 32.17 -12.40 -3.89
C GLN A 143 31.85 -10.96 -4.28
N SER A 144 31.24 -10.79 -5.46
CA SER A 144 30.55 -9.55 -5.81
C SER A 144 29.49 -9.34 -4.75
N SER A 145 29.86 -8.60 -3.70
CA SER A 145 28.95 -7.85 -2.88
C SER A 145 28.29 -6.85 -3.82
N MET A 146 27.21 -7.26 -4.48
CA MET A 146 26.15 -6.34 -4.85
C MET A 146 25.65 -5.75 -3.54
N GLU A 147 26.33 -4.70 -3.06
CA GLU A 147 25.71 -3.75 -2.17
C GLU A 147 24.50 -3.22 -2.94
N VAL A 148 23.33 -3.76 -2.62
CA VAL A 148 22.04 -3.19 -3.00
C VAL A 148 21.92 -1.88 -2.21
N THR A 149 22.64 -0.85 -2.68
CA THR A 149 22.64 0.48 -2.11
C THR A 149 21.33 1.15 -2.49
N GLY A 150 20.38 1.14 -1.57
CA GLY A 150 19.23 2.03 -1.55
C GLY A 150 18.16 1.70 -2.58
N TYR A 151 17.04 1.14 -2.11
CA TYR A 151 15.76 1.45 -2.74
C TYR A 151 15.64 2.98 -2.79
N PRO A 152 15.44 3.61 -3.96
CA PRO A 152 14.88 4.95 -4.00
C PRO A 152 13.46 4.79 -3.47
N GLU A 153 13.23 5.06 -2.18
CA GLU A 153 11.90 4.99 -1.56
C GLU A 153 10.92 6.01 -2.16
N ASP A 154 11.44 6.98 -2.93
CA ASP A 154 10.63 7.99 -3.59
C ASP A 154 10.38 7.61 -5.04
N TYR A 155 9.12 7.31 -5.37
CA TYR A 155 8.65 7.33 -6.76
C TYR A 155 9.08 8.66 -7.41
N PRO A 156 9.54 8.64 -8.67
CA PRO A 156 9.96 9.86 -9.36
C PRO A 156 8.79 10.85 -9.44
N THR A 157 9.08 12.16 -9.45
CA THR A 157 8.06 13.23 -9.49
C THR A 157 7.01 13.02 -10.60
N GLN A 158 7.42 12.42 -11.72
CA GLN A 158 6.55 12.08 -12.85
C GLN A 158 5.41 11.14 -12.44
N TYR A 159 5.65 10.16 -11.56
CA TYR A 159 4.62 9.24 -11.05
C TYR A 159 3.45 10.01 -10.43
N TYR A 160 3.74 10.98 -9.57
CA TYR A 160 2.71 11.77 -8.90
C TYR A 160 1.93 12.65 -9.87
N SER A 161 2.62 13.24 -10.87
CA SER A 161 1.96 14.04 -11.90
C SER A 161 1.02 13.22 -12.78
N GLU A 162 1.40 11.98 -13.13
CA GLU A 162 0.55 11.07 -13.91
C GLU A 162 -0.62 10.55 -13.07
N MET A 163 -0.39 10.24 -11.79
CA MET A 163 -1.46 9.87 -10.86
C MET A 163 -2.49 11.01 -10.69
N GLU A 164 -2.03 12.26 -10.61
CA GLU A 164 -2.90 13.44 -10.55
C GLU A 164 -3.69 13.62 -11.86
N SER A 165 -3.05 13.38 -13.01
CA SER A 165 -3.74 13.40 -14.30
C SER A 165 -4.83 12.33 -14.39
N ILE A 166 -4.55 11.10 -13.95
CA ILE A 166 -5.55 10.00 -13.87
C ILE A 166 -6.73 10.42 -12.99
N ASN A 167 -6.47 10.96 -11.80
CA ASN A 167 -7.53 11.40 -10.89
C ASN A 167 -8.34 12.57 -11.47
N THR A 168 -7.70 13.50 -12.18
CA THR A 168 -8.37 14.63 -12.85
C THR A 168 -9.28 14.16 -13.97
N ASN A 169 -8.84 13.20 -14.79
CA ASN A 169 -9.66 12.61 -15.84
C ASN A 169 -10.91 11.92 -15.27
N VAL A 170 -10.72 11.17 -14.17
CA VAL A 170 -11.83 10.56 -13.44
C VAL A 170 -12.81 11.61 -12.94
N ASP A 171 -12.32 12.70 -12.34
CA ASP A 171 -13.18 13.78 -11.85
C ASP A 171 -14.00 14.42 -12.99
N MET A 172 -13.41 14.60 -14.18
CA MET A 172 -14.13 15.10 -15.37
C MET A 172 -15.20 14.13 -15.84
N GLU A 173 -14.90 12.83 -15.91
CA GLU A 173 -15.87 11.80 -16.32
C GLU A 173 -17.03 11.72 -15.33
N VAL A 174 -16.73 11.68 -14.03
CA VAL A 174 -17.73 11.64 -12.95
C VAL A 174 -18.62 12.88 -12.97
N LYS A 175 -18.04 14.06 -13.17
CA LYS A 175 -18.79 15.32 -13.31
C LYS A 175 -19.77 15.30 -14.49
N GLY A 176 -19.45 14.57 -15.56
CA GLY A 176 -20.25 14.50 -16.77
C GLY A 176 -21.62 13.82 -16.61
N PHE A 177 -21.81 13.00 -15.56
CA PHE A 177 -23.08 12.30 -15.33
C PHE A 177 -23.67 12.43 -13.93
N LEU A 178 -22.95 13.01 -12.96
CA LEU A 178 -23.52 13.33 -11.65
C LEU A 178 -24.28 14.66 -11.68
N THR A 179 -25.29 14.79 -10.81
CA THR A 179 -25.91 16.10 -10.55
C THR A 179 -24.90 17.02 -9.82
N PRO A 180 -25.08 18.36 -9.86
CA PRO A 180 -24.18 19.27 -9.14
C PRO A 180 -24.07 18.98 -7.64
N GLU A 181 -25.16 18.56 -7.00
CA GLU A 181 -25.18 18.20 -5.58
C GLU A 181 -24.41 16.90 -5.30
N GLN A 182 -24.61 15.89 -6.14
CA GLN A 182 -23.87 14.62 -6.05
C GLN A 182 -22.37 14.84 -6.30
N PHE A 183 -22.01 15.67 -7.29
CA PHE A 183 -20.61 15.96 -7.59
C PHE A 183 -19.93 16.69 -6.42
N LYS A 184 -20.62 17.65 -5.78
CA LYS A 184 -20.09 18.31 -4.58
C LYS A 184 -19.85 17.34 -3.43
N MET A 185 -20.76 16.37 -3.23
CA MET A 185 -20.58 15.32 -2.22
C MET A 185 -19.45 14.35 -2.59
N TYR A 186 -19.30 14.06 -3.88
CA TYR A 186 -18.18 13.30 -4.41
C TYR A 186 -16.84 13.98 -4.11
N GLU A 187 -16.70 15.28 -4.42
CA GLU A 187 -15.48 16.05 -4.14
C GLU A 187 -15.13 16.03 -2.64
N ALA A 188 -16.14 16.22 -1.78
CA ALA A 188 -15.96 16.19 -0.32
C ALA A 188 -15.45 14.82 0.20
N ASN A 189 -15.83 13.73 -0.46
CA ASN A 189 -15.46 12.36 -0.10
C ASN A 189 -14.36 11.76 -1.00
N ARG A 190 -13.77 12.54 -1.91
CA ARG A 190 -12.86 12.02 -2.96
C ARG A 190 -11.68 11.23 -2.37
N GLN A 191 -11.06 11.76 -1.32
CA GLN A 191 -9.95 11.11 -0.65
C GLN A 191 -10.35 9.75 -0.05
N LYS A 192 -11.58 9.61 0.47
CA LYS A 192 -12.14 8.36 1.01
C LYS A 192 -12.23 7.27 -0.08
N TYR A 193 -12.65 7.64 -1.29
CA TYR A 193 -12.80 6.67 -2.38
C TYR A 193 -11.45 6.22 -2.95
N TYR A 194 -10.47 7.12 -3.03
CA TYR A 194 -9.16 6.82 -3.62
C TYR A 194 -8.17 6.15 -2.67
N SER A 195 -8.31 6.38 -1.37
CA SER A 195 -7.48 5.75 -0.32
C SER A 195 -7.81 4.26 -0.10
N GLY A 196 -8.88 3.76 -0.70
CA GLY A 196 -9.28 2.35 -0.66
C GLY A 196 -9.72 1.93 0.74
N GLU A 197 -11.02 2.00 1.02
CA GLU A 197 -11.62 1.41 2.22
C GLU A 197 -11.50 -0.13 2.16
N ALA A 198 -10.34 -0.66 2.56
CA ALA A 198 -10.02 -2.06 2.40
C ALA A 198 -10.32 -2.83 3.69
N LYS A 199 -11.46 -3.55 3.70
CA LYS A 199 -11.80 -4.52 4.76
C LYS A 199 -11.38 -5.91 4.31
N TYR A 200 -10.30 -6.43 4.86
CA TYR A 200 -9.85 -7.81 4.65
C TYR A 200 -10.06 -8.63 5.92
N LYS A 201 -10.52 -9.87 5.75
CA LYS A 201 -10.55 -10.88 6.80
C LYS A 201 -9.77 -12.09 6.29
N ALA A 202 -8.64 -12.39 6.93
CA ALA A 202 -7.84 -13.58 6.62
C ALA A 202 -8.45 -14.83 7.27
N GLN A 203 -8.06 -16.00 6.77
CA GLN A 203 -8.59 -17.31 7.22
C GLN A 203 -8.24 -17.60 8.69
N ASP A 204 -7.10 -17.08 9.16
CA ASP A 204 -6.67 -17.11 10.56
C ASP A 204 -7.54 -16.23 11.49
N GLY A 205 -8.54 -15.54 10.94
CA GLY A 205 -9.44 -14.64 11.66
C GLY A 205 -8.93 -13.21 11.79
N SER A 206 -7.71 -12.91 11.32
CA SER A 206 -7.14 -11.56 11.31
C SER A 206 -7.99 -10.64 10.44
N LYS A 207 -8.19 -9.39 10.88
CA LYS A 207 -8.99 -8.37 10.20
C LYS A 207 -8.16 -7.13 9.97
N LEU A 208 -8.03 -6.69 8.72
CA LEU A 208 -7.53 -5.38 8.35
C LEU A 208 -8.71 -4.54 7.87
N LYS A 209 -8.89 -3.35 8.44
CA LYS A 209 -9.81 -2.32 7.95
C LYS A 209 -9.00 -1.07 7.68
N VAL A 210 -8.86 -0.69 6.42
CA VAL A 210 -8.40 0.63 6.00
C VAL A 210 -9.65 1.46 5.69
N ASP A 211 -9.69 2.71 6.13
CA ASP A 211 -10.81 3.63 6.02
C ASP A 211 -10.28 5.07 5.99
N GLY A 212 -9.95 5.55 4.78
CA GLY A 212 -9.28 6.84 4.63
C GLY A 212 -7.91 6.84 5.31
N ASP A 213 -7.75 7.80 6.23
CA ASP A 213 -6.54 7.96 7.05
C ASP A 213 -6.53 7.03 8.28
N GLU A 214 -7.62 6.28 8.52
CA GLU A 214 -7.69 5.25 9.58
C GLU A 214 -7.28 3.88 9.02
N ALA A 215 -6.26 3.26 9.62
CA ALA A 215 -5.91 1.87 9.38
C ALA A 215 -6.01 1.07 10.69
N LYS A 216 -6.74 -0.04 10.67
CA LYS A 216 -7.00 -0.88 11.83
C LYS A 216 -6.72 -2.33 11.52
N LEU A 217 -5.68 -2.87 12.14
CA LEU A 217 -5.34 -4.29 12.10
C LEU A 217 -5.76 -4.95 13.42
N LYS A 218 -6.38 -6.12 13.34
CA LYS A 218 -6.63 -7.03 14.47
C LYS A 218 -6.11 -8.41 14.09
N ALA A 219 -5.19 -8.95 14.85
CA ALA A 219 -4.66 -10.31 14.69
C ALA A 219 -4.54 -10.94 16.09
N GLY A 220 -5.39 -11.92 16.40
CA GLY A 220 -5.56 -12.41 17.76
C GLY A 220 -5.89 -11.28 18.76
N ASP A 221 -5.14 -11.23 19.85
CA ASP A 221 -5.24 -10.18 20.88
C ASP A 221 -4.50 -8.88 20.53
N THR A 222 -3.75 -8.89 19.42
CA THR A 222 -3.05 -7.71 18.93
C THR A 222 -3.99 -6.85 18.10
N LYS A 223 -4.05 -5.56 18.44
CA LYS A 223 -4.80 -4.55 17.72
C LYS A 223 -3.93 -3.32 17.48
N VAL A 224 -3.73 -2.99 16.22
CA VAL A 224 -3.10 -1.75 15.78
C VAL A 224 -4.17 -0.85 15.19
N LYS A 225 -4.24 0.41 15.62
CA LYS A 225 -5.04 1.46 14.97
C LYS A 225 -4.11 2.64 14.67
N ARG A 226 -4.11 3.13 13.45
CA ARG A 226 -3.51 4.39 13.02
C ARG A 226 -4.63 5.29 12.53
N ASP A 227 -4.57 6.57 12.83
CA ASP A 227 -5.60 7.56 12.51
C ASP A 227 -4.90 8.91 12.32
N GLY A 228 -4.47 9.19 11.10
CA GLY A 228 -3.59 10.32 10.79
C GLY A 228 -2.27 10.29 11.60
N ASP A 229 -2.07 11.31 12.44
CA ASP A 229 -0.91 11.43 13.34
C ASP A 229 -1.05 10.63 14.64
N GLU A 230 -2.24 10.10 14.95
CA GLU A 230 -2.45 9.22 16.10
C GLU A 230 -2.10 7.77 15.74
N SER A 231 -1.38 7.10 16.64
CA SER A 231 -1.18 5.65 16.57
C SER A 231 -1.47 4.99 17.92
N LYS A 232 -2.07 3.81 17.86
CA LYS A 232 -2.48 3.03 19.01
C LYS A 232 -2.16 1.57 18.79
N PHE A 233 -1.31 1.03 19.65
CA PHE A 233 -0.97 -0.38 19.71
C PHE A 233 -1.58 -0.96 20.99
N LYS A 234 -2.26 -2.09 20.88
CA LYS A 234 -2.83 -2.80 22.01
C LYS A 234 -2.55 -4.29 21.86
N THR A 235 -1.92 -4.90 22.86
CA THR A 235 -1.91 -6.34 23.12
C THR A 235 -2.75 -6.61 24.37
N GLU A 236 -2.69 -7.82 24.90
CA GLU A 236 -3.31 -8.18 26.18
C GLU A 236 -2.77 -7.28 27.31
N ASP A 237 -1.46 -7.28 27.52
CA ASP A 237 -0.82 -6.64 28.67
C ASP A 237 -0.43 -5.18 28.43
N ILE A 238 -0.33 -4.74 27.17
CA ILE A 238 0.26 -3.44 26.82
C ILE A 238 -0.67 -2.64 25.91
N LYS A 239 -0.82 -1.35 26.24
CA LYS A 239 -1.49 -0.37 25.41
C LYS A 239 -0.62 0.87 25.26
N VAL A 240 -0.14 1.10 24.04
CA VAL A 240 0.60 2.31 23.66
C VAL A 240 -0.33 3.20 22.83
N LYS A 241 -0.41 4.49 23.19
CA LYS A 241 -1.06 5.55 22.41
C LYS A 241 -0.04 6.65 22.15
N LYS A 242 0.11 7.10 20.92
CA LYS A 242 1.00 8.18 20.54
C LYS A 242 0.24 9.18 19.69
N GLU A 243 0.39 10.44 20.03
CA GLU A 243 -0.24 11.60 19.40
C GLU A 243 0.85 12.69 19.21
N PRO A 244 0.59 13.74 18.43
CA PRO A 244 1.47 14.90 18.36
C PRO A 244 1.73 15.50 19.75
N GLY A 245 2.98 15.41 20.22
CA GLY A 245 3.40 15.97 21.51
C GLY A 245 2.98 15.17 22.75
N GLU A 246 2.29 14.04 22.59
CA GLU A 246 1.91 13.17 23.69
C GLU A 246 2.22 11.69 23.38
N SER A 247 2.74 10.96 24.36
CA SER A 247 2.79 9.49 24.31
C SER A 247 2.37 8.89 25.64
N LYS A 248 1.64 7.78 25.59
CA LYS A 248 1.10 7.11 26.74
C LYS A 248 1.29 5.61 26.60
N ILE A 249 1.98 5.01 27.56
CA ILE A 249 2.16 3.57 27.70
C ILE A 249 1.38 3.16 28.93
N LYS A 250 0.48 2.19 28.78
CA LYS A 250 -0.23 1.55 29.89
C LYS A 250 0.09 0.07 29.84
N THR A 251 0.65 -0.45 30.91
CA THR A 251 0.69 -1.87 31.23
C THR A 251 -0.36 -2.17 32.31
N ASP A 252 -0.46 -3.40 32.77
CA ASP A 252 -1.36 -3.74 33.87
C ASP A 252 -0.95 -3.07 35.18
N ASP A 253 0.36 -3.06 35.46
CA ASP A 253 0.89 -2.51 36.73
C ASP A 253 1.17 -1.01 36.66
N ALA A 254 1.45 -0.48 35.46
CA ALA A 254 2.01 0.85 35.32
C ALA A 254 1.37 1.67 34.19
N LYS A 255 1.46 2.99 34.35
CA LYS A 255 1.07 3.97 33.34
C LYS A 255 2.12 5.07 33.26
N LEU A 256 2.71 5.22 32.10
CA LEU A 256 3.63 6.30 31.77
C LEU A 256 2.97 7.22 30.74
N LYS A 257 2.94 8.52 31.01
CA LYS A 257 2.44 9.56 30.10
C LYS A 257 3.55 10.60 29.94
N ARG A 258 3.96 10.87 28.70
CA ARG A 258 4.92 11.91 28.36
C ARG A 258 4.20 12.94 27.49
N GLU A 259 4.25 14.18 27.94
CA GLU A 259 3.81 15.38 27.24
C GLU A 259 5.05 16.25 26.96
N LYS A 260 4.90 17.34 26.20
CA LYS A 260 6.03 18.17 25.72
C LYS A 260 7.05 18.57 26.81
N ASN A 261 6.58 18.91 28.01
CA ASN A 261 7.42 19.36 29.14
C ASN A 261 7.16 18.56 30.43
N GLU A 262 6.41 17.46 30.36
CA GLU A 262 6.00 16.73 31.56
C GLU A 262 6.06 15.22 31.35
N VAL A 263 6.61 14.50 32.32
CA VAL A 263 6.53 13.04 32.40
C VAL A 263 5.78 12.66 33.68
N LYS A 264 4.66 11.98 33.52
CA LYS A 264 3.86 11.41 34.61
C LYS A 264 4.02 9.89 34.62
N TYR A 265 4.45 9.32 35.74
CA TYR A 265 4.53 7.87 35.97
C TYR A 265 3.60 7.49 37.13
N LYS A 266 2.83 6.41 36.95
CA LYS A 266 2.00 5.81 38.01
C LYS A 266 2.22 4.30 38.03
N SER A 267 2.48 3.74 39.20
CA SER A 267 2.56 2.29 39.45
C SER A 267 2.01 2.02 40.84
N GLY A 268 0.92 1.24 40.96
CA GLY A 268 0.18 1.10 42.21
C GLY A 268 -0.23 2.46 42.82
N ASP A 269 0.17 2.69 44.07
CA ASP A 269 -0.04 3.95 44.81
C ASP A 269 1.03 5.01 44.52
N THR A 270 2.16 4.62 43.94
CA THR A 270 3.24 5.54 43.60
C THR A 270 2.87 6.39 42.38
N LYS A 271 3.02 7.71 42.51
CA LYS A 271 2.86 8.70 41.44
C LYS A 271 4.09 9.60 41.42
N ILE A 272 4.76 9.66 40.27
CA ILE A 272 5.92 10.53 40.04
C ILE A 272 5.55 11.48 38.90
N LYS A 273 5.87 12.76 39.08
CA LYS A 273 5.69 13.80 38.08
C LYS A 273 7.01 14.56 37.95
N LEU A 274 7.53 14.62 36.73
CA LEU A 274 8.75 15.33 36.36
C LEU A 274 8.38 16.43 35.38
N GLU A 275 8.76 17.67 35.69
CA GLU A 275 8.59 18.84 34.84
C GLU A 275 9.97 19.30 34.38
N ASN A 276 10.08 19.69 33.10
CA ASN A 276 11.32 20.13 32.45
C ASN A 276 11.29 21.63 32.15
#